data_AF-W6MET3-F1
#
_entry.id   AF-W6MET3-F1
#
_cell.length_a   1.000
_cell.length_b   1.000
_cell.length_c   1.000
_cell.angle_alpha   90.00
_cell.angle_beta   90.00
_cell.angle_gamma   90.00
#
_symmetry.space_group_name_H-M   'P 1'
#
loop_
_entity.id
_entity.type
_entity.pdbx_description
1 polymer ?
#
loop_
_entity_poly.entity_id
_entity_poly.type
_entity_poly.pdbx_seq_one_letter_code
_entity_poly.pdbx_strand_id
1 'polypeptide(L)' 'DGGVYQAILKKVDLPLVEHSYCQDSLRQTRLGQYFVLDESFLCAGGEAGKDACQGDGGGPLACQDPNTGRYV' A
#
# COMPACT_ATOMS: atom_id res chain seq x y z
N ASP A 1 -13.36 -5.35 -13.35
CA ASP A 1 -14.16 -5.37 -12.12
C ASP A 1 -14.84 -4.04 -11.87
N GLY A 2 -16.18 -4.03 -11.88
CA GLY A 2 -17.03 -2.87 -11.66
C GLY A 2 -17.56 -2.81 -10.22
N GLY A 3 -16.66 -2.68 -9.25
CA GLY A 3 -17.03 -2.48 -7.85
C GLY A 3 -17.77 -1.14 -7.64
N VAL A 4 -18.66 -1.08 -6.66
CA VAL A 4 -19.40 0.14 -6.31
C VAL A 4 -18.65 0.90 -5.21
N TYR A 5 -18.54 2.21 -5.34
CA TYR A 5 -17.98 3.07 -4.30
C TYR A 5 -18.72 2.90 -2.98
N GLN A 6 -17.97 2.91 -1.88
CA GLN A 6 -18.53 2.76 -0.55
C GLN A 6 -18.99 4.12 -0.01
N ALA A 7 -20.25 4.19 0.43
CA ALA A 7 -20.81 5.39 1.07
C ALA A 7 -20.43 5.52 2.56
N ILE A 8 -19.82 4.48 3.14
CA ILE A 8 -19.40 4.42 4.54
C ILE A 8 -17.90 4.18 4.56
N LEU A 9 -17.17 5.01 5.32
CA LEU A 9 -15.72 4.89 5.47
C LEU A 9 -15.33 3.49 5.95
N LYS A 10 -14.32 2.92 5.30
CA LYS A 10 -13.72 1.62 5.62
C LYS A 10 -12.24 1.80 5.91
N LYS A 11 -11.66 0.78 6.57
CA LYS A 11 -10.22 0.67 6.76
C LYS A 11 -9.78 -0.78 6.51
N VAL A 12 -8.51 -0.94 6.16
CA VAL A 12 -7.82 -2.22 6.09
C VAL A 12 -6.44 -2.04 6.73
N ASP A 13 -6.01 -3.03 7.51
CA ASP A 13 -4.68 -3.03 8.11
C ASP A 13 -3.74 -3.78 7.14
N LEU A 14 -2.61 -3.16 6.76
CA LEU A 14 -1.64 -3.72 5.82
C LEU A 14 -0.23 -3.72 6.43
N PRO A 15 0.58 -4.77 6.22
CA PRO A 15 1.97 -4.78 6.64
C PRO A 15 2.78 -3.87 5.72
N LEU A 16 3.80 -3.23 6.29
CA LEU A 16 4.84 -2.58 5.49
C LEU A 16 5.66 -3.65 4.76
N VAL A 17 6.04 -3.32 3.54
CA VAL A 17 6.86 -4.15 2.66
C VAL A 17 8.20 -3.45 2.49
N GLU A 18 9.28 -4.20 2.72
CA GLU A 18 10.64 -3.71 2.51
C GLU A 18 10.83 -3.17 1.07
N HIS A 19 11.47 -2.00 0.96
CA HIS A 19 11.61 -1.28 -0.31
C HIS A 19 12.32 -2.12 -1.37
N SER A 20 13.39 -2.83 -0.99
CA SER A 20 14.15 -3.72 -1.87
C SER A 20 13.30 -4.88 -2.41
N TYR A 21 12.49 -5.50 -1.55
CA TYR A 21 11.58 -6.55 -1.96
C TYR A 21 10.49 -6.03 -2.90
N CYS A 22 9.95 -4.84 -2.62
CA CYS A 22 8.95 -4.22 -3.48
C CYS A 22 9.54 -3.88 -4.86
N GLN A 23 10.74 -3.32 -4.88
CA GLN A 23 11.51 -3.02 -6.08
C GLN A 23 11.74 -4.27 -6.95
N ASP A 24 12.23 -5.36 -6.34
CA ASP A 24 12.49 -6.61 -7.05
C ASP A 24 11.20 -7.28 -7.53
N SER A 25 10.10 -7.14 -6.78
CA SER A 25 8.77 -7.61 -7.19
C SER A 25 8.24 -6.81 -8.38
N LEU A 26 8.34 -5.48 -8.35
CA LEU A 26 7.89 -4.60 -9.44
C LEU A 26 8.67 -4.82 -10.72
N ARG A 27 9.97 -5.10 -10.63
CA ARG A 27 10.83 -5.47 -11.77
C ARG A 27 10.42 -6.77 -12.48
N GLN A 28 9.74 -7.68 -11.78
CA GLN A 28 9.21 -8.92 -12.35
C GLN A 28 7.87 -8.73 -13.08
N THR A 29 7.28 -7.53 -13.00
CA THR A 29 6.04 -7.19 -13.70
C THR A 29 6.29 -6.63 -15.09
N ARG A 30 5.22 -6.16 -15.75
CA ARG A 30 5.30 -5.41 -17.02
C ARG A 30 6.16 -4.14 -16.96
N LEU A 31 6.52 -3.64 -15.77
CA LEU A 31 7.43 -2.51 -15.59
C LEU A 31 8.88 -2.87 -15.99
N GLY A 32 9.24 -4.15 -15.92
CA GLY A 32 10.50 -4.69 -16.40
C GLY A 32 11.70 -4.48 -15.47
N GLN A 33 12.78 -5.22 -15.76
CA GLN A 33 13.97 -5.31 -14.91
C GLN A 33 14.70 -3.99 -14.64
N TYR A 34 14.50 -2.97 -15.48
CA TYR A 34 15.13 -1.66 -15.35
C TYR A 34 14.31 -0.66 -14.52
N PHE A 35 13.15 -1.06 -14.02
CA PHE A 35 12.35 -0.23 -13.13
C PHE A 35 13.15 0.17 -11.87
N VAL A 36 12.97 1.42 -11.45
CA VAL A 36 13.56 1.99 -10.23
C VAL A 36 12.44 2.60 -9.41
N LEU A 37 12.16 1.97 -8.26
CA LEU A 37 11.31 2.53 -7.24
C LEU A 37 12.07 3.68 -6.56
N ASP A 38 11.53 4.89 -6.66
CA ASP A 38 12.12 6.06 -6.02
C ASP A 38 12.10 5.94 -4.49
N GLU A 39 13.07 6.54 -3.81
CA GLU A 39 13.23 6.49 -2.36
C GLU A 39 12.11 7.22 -1.60
N SER A 40 11.36 8.10 -2.28
CA SER A 40 10.19 8.75 -1.70
C SER A 40 8.95 7.85 -1.61
N PHE A 41 8.99 6.65 -2.20
CA PHE A 41 7.90 5.68 -2.13
C PHE A 41 8.13 4.63 -1.05
N LEU A 42 7.01 4.16 -0.49
CA LEU A 42 6.93 2.99 0.38
C LEU A 42 5.92 2.01 -0.20
N CYS A 43 6.02 0.74 0.20
CA CYS A 43 5.06 -0.29 -0.18
C CYS A 43 4.39 -0.89 1.06
N ALA A 44 3.11 -1.23 0.93
CA ALA A 44 2.34 -1.93 1.94
C ALA A 44 1.43 -2.95 1.26
N GLY A 45 1.19 -4.10 1.91
CA GLY A 45 0.33 -5.16 1.40
C GLY A 45 1.04 -6.49 1.19
N GLY A 46 0.63 -7.25 0.16
CA GLY A 46 1.07 -8.63 -0.04
C GLY A 46 0.15 -9.68 0.61
N GLU A 47 -0.99 -9.26 1.15
CA GLU A 47 -2.03 -10.14 1.67
C GLU A 47 -3.19 -10.26 0.67
N ALA A 48 -3.55 -11.49 0.29
CA ALA A 48 -4.64 -11.73 -0.63
C ALA A 48 -5.98 -11.22 -0.06
N GLY A 49 -6.70 -10.42 -0.86
CA GLY A 49 -8.00 -9.85 -0.48
C GLY A 49 -7.93 -8.61 0.42
N LYS A 50 -6.73 -8.06 0.68
CA LYS A 50 -6.54 -6.84 1.48
C LYS A 50 -5.71 -5.84 0.69
N ASP A 51 -6.35 -4.79 0.20
CA ASP A 51 -5.68 -3.72 -0.54
C ASP A 51 -6.54 -2.45 -0.58
N ALA A 52 -5.91 -1.33 -0.93
CA ALA A 52 -6.61 -0.12 -1.36
C ALA A 52 -7.14 -0.31 -2.79
N CYS A 53 -8.32 0.25 -3.07
CA CYS A 53 -8.99 0.12 -4.37
C CYS A 53 -9.20 1.48 -5.02
N GLN A 54 -9.84 1.46 -6.21
CA GLN A 54 -10.27 2.68 -6.87
C GLN A 54 -11.18 3.52 -5.95
N GLY A 55 -10.78 4.76 -5.69
CA GLY A 55 -11.51 5.68 -4.81
C GLY A 55 -10.82 5.98 -3.48
N ASP A 56 -9.85 5.16 -3.07
CA ASP A 56 -9.11 5.37 -1.82
C ASP A 56 -7.91 6.32 -1.97
N GLY A 57 -7.56 6.67 -3.22
CA GLY A 57 -6.45 7.57 -3.53
C GLY A 57 -6.58 8.94 -2.86
N GLY A 58 -5.53 9.38 -2.20
CA GLY A 58 -5.49 10.60 -1.40
C GLY A 58 -5.79 10.39 0.09
N GLY A 59 -6.29 9.22 0.48
CA GLY A 59 -6.36 8.81 1.88
C GLY A 59 -4.97 8.50 2.46
N PRO A 60 -4.75 8.68 3.77
CA PRO A 60 -3.47 8.40 4.40
C PRO A 60 -3.28 6.89 4.66
N LEU A 61 -2.03 6.42 4.57
CA LEU A 61 -1.57 5.24 5.27
C LEU A 61 -1.12 5.68 6.66
N ALA A 62 -1.73 5.13 7.72
CA ALA A 62 -1.46 5.55 9.10
C ALA A 62 -1.02 4.37 9.98
N CYS A 63 -0.07 4.62 10.88
CA CYS A 63 0.48 3.64 11.82
C CYS A 63 0.27 4.11 13.26
N GLN A 64 -0.02 3.19 14.18
CA GLN A 64 -0.09 3.55 15.60
C GLN A 64 1.32 3.52 16.21
N ASP A 65 1.73 4.64 16.82
CA ASP A 65 2.94 4.68 17.65
C ASP A 65 2.72 3.85 18.92
N PRO A 66 3.51 2.78 19.12
CA PRO A 66 3.31 1.88 20.27
C PRO A 66 3.59 2.55 21.62
N ASN A 67 4.34 3.65 21.65
CA ASN A 67 4.68 4.35 22.89
C ASN A 67 3.61 5.36 23.31
N THR A 68 2.96 6.01 22.34
CA THR A 68 2.00 7.10 22.60
C THR A 68 0.55 6.72 22.31
N GLY A 69 0.32 5.63 21.57
CA GLY A 69 -1.00 5.19 21.11
C GLY A 69 -1.62 6.09 20.03
N ARG A 70 -0.89 7.11 19.55
CA ARG A 70 -1.35 8.02 18.51
C ARG A 70 -1.11 7.43 17.13
N TYR A 71 -1.98 7.76 16.18
CA TYR A 71 -1.74 7.47 14.77
C TYR A 71 -0.87 8.56 14.16
N VAL A 72 0.12 8.13 13.37
CA VAL A 72 1.02 8.96 12.57
C VAL A 72 0.92 8.56 11.10
#